data_AF-A0AAN6VXN3-F1
#
_entry.id   AF-A0AAN6VXN3-F1
#
_cell.length_a   1.000
_cell.length_b   1.000
_cell.length_c   1.000
_cell.angle_alpha   90.00
_cell.angle_beta   90.00
_cell.angle_gamma   90.00
#
_symmetry.space_group_name_H-M   'P 1'
#
loop_
_entity.id
_entity.type
_entity.pdbx_description
1 polymer ?
#
loop_
_entity_poly.entity_id
_entity_poly.type
_entity_poly.pdbx_seq_one_letter_code
_entity_poly.pdbx_strand_id
1 'polypeptide(L)'
;ADPRGKDTDSMNGNAVMYDALIGKILTVGGAKDYNDAPATNATYVTTLPSEPFSMPHIQELKGKGMKYPRAYASSVLLPTGEVFITGVATYAKQWADVNATLVPGMFNPDTLAFASLAEMPIPRTYHSVAVLLSDATVLTGEGGLCWQKCLGPEDVTRQPPAAWITTNNTVNCEF
;
A
#
# COMPACT_ATOMS: atom_id res chain seq x y z
N ALA A 1 20.65 -17.48 -2.44
CA ALA A 1 20.09 -16.22 -1.94
C ALA A 1 18.81 -16.54 -1.18
N ASP A 2 18.50 -15.81 -0.10
CA ASP A 2 17.22 -15.93 0.60
C ASP A 2 16.07 -15.60 -0.38
N PRO A 3 14.96 -16.36 -0.40
CA PRO A 3 13.77 -16.07 -1.21
C PRO A 3 13.09 -14.71 -0.91
N ARG A 4 13.55 -13.94 0.08
CA ARG A 4 13.15 -12.53 0.36
C ARG A 4 14.22 -11.49 0.05
N GLY A 5 15.34 -11.89 -0.57
CA GLY A 5 16.42 -10.96 -0.90
C GLY A 5 17.14 -10.46 0.36
N LYS A 6 17.09 -9.15 0.61
CA LYS A 6 17.68 -8.51 1.81
C LYS A 6 16.62 -7.94 2.76
N ASP A 7 15.34 -8.23 2.50
CA ASP A 7 14.25 -7.73 3.32
C ASP A 7 14.24 -8.40 4.70
N THR A 8 13.70 -7.71 5.69
CA THR A 8 13.33 -8.33 6.96
C THR A 8 11.93 -8.95 6.86
N ASP A 9 11.38 -9.42 7.96
CA ASP A 9 9.94 -9.67 8.02
C ASP A 9 9.18 -8.35 7.72
N SER A 10 8.15 -8.46 6.88
CA SER A 10 7.39 -7.32 6.33
C SER A 10 5.89 -7.55 6.53
N MET A 11 5.51 -7.81 7.78
CA MET A 11 4.11 -7.97 8.21
C MET A 11 3.31 -6.72 7.84
N ASN A 12 2.07 -6.91 7.38
CA ASN A 12 1.19 -5.84 6.89
C ASN A 12 1.78 -5.01 5.72
N GLY A 13 2.79 -5.53 5.02
CA GLY A 13 3.18 -5.05 3.70
C GLY A 13 2.20 -5.52 2.63
N ASN A 14 2.42 -5.13 1.38
CA ASN A 14 1.61 -5.61 0.27
C ASN A 14 2.45 -6.36 -0.76
N ALA A 15 1.80 -7.27 -1.48
CA ALA A 15 2.34 -7.97 -2.64
C ALA A 15 1.31 -7.95 -3.78
N VAL A 16 1.70 -7.46 -4.95
CA VAL A 16 0.83 -7.35 -6.13
C VAL A 16 1.53 -7.98 -7.33
N MET A 17 0.92 -9.02 -7.90
CA MET A 17 1.34 -9.53 -9.20
C MET A 17 0.84 -8.57 -10.28
N TYR A 18 1.71 -7.70 -10.78
CA TYR A 18 1.35 -6.67 -11.75
C TYR A 18 1.50 -7.12 -13.21
N ASP A 19 2.28 -8.18 -13.44
CA ASP A 19 2.37 -8.84 -14.74
C ASP A 19 2.51 -10.35 -14.54
N ALA A 20 1.38 -11.05 -14.68
CA ALA A 20 1.31 -12.50 -14.49
C ALA A 20 1.98 -13.27 -15.64
N LEU A 21 2.06 -12.71 -16.85
CA LEU A 21 2.60 -13.41 -18.02
C LEU A 21 4.11 -13.62 -17.90
N ILE A 22 4.80 -12.68 -17.25
CA ILE A 22 6.24 -12.75 -16.97
C ILE A 22 6.55 -12.85 -15.47
N GLY A 23 5.57 -13.24 -14.66
CA GLY A 23 5.74 -13.59 -13.26
C GLY A 23 6.21 -12.44 -12.36
N LYS A 24 5.85 -11.19 -12.66
CA LYS A 24 6.29 -10.01 -11.91
C LYS A 24 5.38 -9.70 -10.72
N ILE A 25 5.99 -9.64 -9.55
CA ILE A 25 5.35 -9.28 -8.28
C ILE A 25 6.09 -8.08 -7.69
N LEU A 26 5.35 -7.02 -7.38
CA LEU A 26 5.82 -5.90 -6.57
C LEU A 26 5.54 -6.21 -5.10
N THR A 27 6.53 -6.09 -4.23
CA THR A 27 6.32 -6.07 -2.77
C THR A 27 6.74 -4.73 -2.19
N VAL A 28 5.95 -4.22 -1.24
CA VAL A 28 6.14 -2.89 -0.65
C VAL A 28 5.87 -2.88 0.85
N GLY A 29 6.75 -2.18 1.58
CA GLY A 29 6.56 -1.78 2.96
C GLY A 29 6.44 -2.94 3.93
N GLY A 30 5.56 -2.79 4.90
CA GLY A 30 5.39 -3.67 6.04
C GLY A 30 6.23 -3.25 7.24
N ALA A 31 6.17 -4.05 8.29
CA ALA A 31 6.93 -3.90 9.53
C ALA A 31 7.40 -5.27 10.03
N LYS A 32 8.42 -5.29 10.88
CA LYS A 32 8.94 -6.53 11.47
C LYS A 32 7.88 -7.31 12.23
N ASP A 33 7.08 -6.59 13.03
CA ASP A 33 6.05 -7.15 13.88
C ASP A 33 4.69 -6.63 13.45
N TYR A 34 3.63 -7.37 13.81
CA TYR A 34 2.27 -7.03 13.42
C TYR A 34 1.84 -5.66 13.94
N ASN A 35 2.28 -5.29 15.15
CA ASN A 35 1.92 -4.06 15.84
C ASN A 35 3.11 -3.57 16.67
N ASP A 36 3.13 -2.28 17.00
CA ASP A 36 4.17 -1.60 17.77
C ASP A 36 5.59 -1.71 17.17
N ALA A 37 5.69 -1.61 15.84
CA ALA A 37 6.95 -1.68 15.10
C ALA A 37 7.08 -0.56 14.05
N PRO A 38 8.30 -0.05 13.79
CA PRO A 38 8.54 0.88 12.69
C PRO A 38 8.25 0.20 11.35
N ALA A 39 7.55 0.92 10.46
CA ALA A 39 7.35 0.46 9.10
C ALA A 39 8.60 0.68 8.26
N THR A 40 8.71 -0.06 7.17
CA THR A 40 9.79 0.07 6.19
C THR A 40 9.24 0.71 4.90
N ASN A 41 10.14 1.27 4.11
CA ASN A 41 9.89 1.60 2.70
C ASN A 41 10.54 0.56 1.77
N ALA A 42 10.82 -0.63 2.28
CA ALA A 42 11.44 -1.70 1.54
C ALA A 42 10.56 -2.01 0.31
N THR A 43 11.20 -2.12 -0.86
CA THR A 43 10.50 -2.25 -2.13
C THR A 43 11.27 -3.19 -3.02
N TYR A 44 10.60 -4.25 -3.48
CA TYR A 44 11.20 -5.25 -4.33
C TYR A 44 10.33 -5.59 -5.53
N VAL A 45 10.98 -5.93 -6.63
CA VAL A 45 10.35 -6.64 -7.74
C VAL A 45 10.87 -8.07 -7.73
N THR A 46 9.96 -9.00 -7.50
CA THR A 46 10.20 -10.43 -7.58
C THR A 46 9.76 -10.90 -8.96
N THR A 47 10.62 -11.65 -9.64
CA THR A 47 10.32 -12.32 -10.91
C THR A 47 10.28 -13.81 -10.68
N LEU A 48 9.10 -14.39 -10.84
CA LEU A 48 8.91 -15.83 -10.78
C LEU A 48 9.36 -16.47 -12.10
N PRO A 49 10.17 -17.54 -12.05
CA PRO A 49 10.47 -18.35 -13.22
C PRO A 49 9.21 -19.13 -13.66
N SER A 50 9.17 -19.54 -14.93
CA SER A 50 8.08 -20.37 -15.45
C SER A 50 8.07 -21.79 -14.85
N GLU A 51 9.24 -22.28 -14.42
CA GLU A 51 9.38 -23.60 -13.81
C GLU A 51 9.08 -23.51 -12.30
N PRO A 52 8.07 -24.25 -11.79
CA PRO A 52 7.77 -24.30 -10.36
C PRO A 52 8.97 -24.74 -9.52
N PHE A 53 9.01 -24.32 -8.25
CA PHE A 53 10.09 -24.63 -7.28
C PHE A 53 11.49 -24.10 -7.67
N SER A 54 11.63 -23.40 -8.79
CA SER A 54 12.85 -22.69 -9.13
C SER A 54 12.96 -21.39 -8.35
N MET A 55 14.21 -20.98 -8.07
CA MET A 55 14.47 -19.77 -7.28
C MET A 55 14.00 -18.51 -8.00
N PRO A 56 13.25 -17.62 -7.33
CA PRO A 56 12.85 -16.35 -7.90
C PRO A 56 14.05 -15.39 -8.03
N HIS A 57 13.98 -14.48 -9.00
CA HIS A 57 14.90 -13.35 -9.08
C HIS A 57 14.31 -12.16 -8.31
N ILE A 58 15.10 -11.56 -7.42
CA ILE A 58 14.64 -10.50 -6.52
C ILE A 58 15.48 -9.25 -6.78
N GLN A 59 14.81 -8.18 -7.18
CA GLN A 59 15.42 -6.88 -7.44
C GLN A 59 14.96 -5.87 -6.37
N GLU A 60 15.89 -5.40 -5.55
CA GLU A 60 15.64 -4.32 -4.60
C GLU A 60 15.66 -2.96 -5.31
N LEU A 61 14.63 -2.13 -5.12
CA LEU A 61 14.50 -0.82 -5.76
C LEU A 61 15.08 0.32 -4.89
N LYS A 62 16.34 0.21 -4.45
CA LYS A 62 16.97 1.25 -3.62
C LYS A 62 16.97 2.61 -4.33
N GLY A 63 16.55 3.67 -3.63
CA GLY A 63 16.55 5.04 -4.13
C GLY A 63 15.46 5.38 -5.15
N LYS A 64 14.71 4.38 -5.64
CA LYS A 64 13.56 4.56 -6.53
C LYS A 64 12.25 3.95 -5.99
N GLY A 65 12.34 3.19 -4.90
CA GLY A 65 11.21 2.59 -4.20
C GLY A 65 10.34 3.61 -3.46
N MET A 66 9.46 3.13 -2.60
CA MET A 66 8.54 4.01 -1.88
C MET A 66 9.28 5.13 -1.11
N LYS A 67 8.81 6.36 -1.29
CA LYS A 67 9.33 7.53 -0.56
C LYS A 67 9.01 7.47 0.93
N TYR A 68 7.81 7.00 1.28
CA TYR A 68 7.31 6.95 2.64
C TYR A 68 7.22 5.49 3.10
N PRO A 69 7.72 5.15 4.30
CA PRO A 69 7.48 3.85 4.91
C PRO A 69 6.00 3.60 5.17
N ARG A 70 5.52 2.38 4.93
CA ARG A 70 4.10 2.06 5.11
C ARG A 70 3.90 0.66 5.69
N ALA A 71 3.23 0.58 6.83
CA ALA A 71 2.53 -0.62 7.28
C ALA A 71 1.01 -0.42 7.12
N TYR A 72 0.26 -1.51 7.00
CA TYR A 72 -1.19 -1.52 6.76
C TYR A 72 -1.61 -0.78 5.48
N ALA A 73 -0.74 -0.77 4.47
CA ALA A 73 -1.08 -0.22 3.18
C ALA A 73 -2.11 -1.10 2.47
N SER A 74 -2.77 -0.51 1.49
CA SER A 74 -3.50 -1.21 0.43
C SER A 74 -2.88 -0.87 -0.92
N SER A 75 -2.88 -1.84 -1.83
CA SER A 75 -2.30 -1.69 -3.16
C SER A 75 -3.19 -2.30 -4.22
N VAL A 76 -3.32 -1.63 -5.36
CA VAL A 76 -4.25 -1.99 -6.45
C VAL A 76 -3.51 -1.92 -7.78
N LEU A 77 -3.53 -3.02 -8.54
CA LEU A 77 -3.09 -3.03 -9.93
C LEU A 77 -4.11 -2.31 -10.81
N LEU A 78 -3.68 -1.34 -11.60
CA LEU A 78 -4.51 -0.61 -12.54
C LEU A 78 -4.49 -1.26 -13.94
N PRO A 79 -5.49 -0.98 -14.80
CA PRO A 79 -5.48 -1.46 -16.19
C PRO A 79 -4.26 -1.01 -17.01
N THR A 80 -3.60 0.07 -16.60
CA THR A 80 -2.36 0.56 -17.23
C THR A 80 -1.13 -0.28 -16.87
N GLY A 81 -1.24 -1.21 -15.93
CA GLY A 81 -0.11 -1.97 -15.37
C GLY A 81 0.59 -1.26 -14.20
N GLU A 82 0.28 0.02 -13.98
CA GLU A 82 0.74 0.76 -12.81
C GLU A 82 0.08 0.21 -11.54
N VAL A 83 0.80 0.26 -10.42
CA VAL A 83 0.27 -0.14 -9.12
C VAL A 83 0.04 1.11 -8.29
N PHE A 84 -1.19 1.31 -7.86
CA PHE A 84 -1.57 2.34 -6.91
C PHE A 84 -1.34 1.82 -5.49
N ILE A 85 -0.73 2.62 -4.61
CA ILE A 85 -0.46 2.28 -3.21
C ILE A 85 -1.00 3.42 -2.34
N THR A 86 -1.82 3.05 -1.37
CA THR A 86 -2.44 3.99 -0.43
C THR A 86 -2.51 3.42 0.96
N GLY A 87 -2.93 4.26 1.90
CA GLY A 87 -2.92 3.92 3.32
C GLY A 87 -1.52 3.81 3.87
N VAL A 88 -1.41 3.79 5.20
CA VAL A 88 -0.13 3.93 5.91
C VAL A 88 -0.30 4.10 7.42
N ALA A 89 0.65 3.51 8.15
CA ALA A 89 1.31 4.19 9.25
C ALA A 89 2.84 4.02 9.08
N THR A 90 3.65 5.08 9.28
CA THR A 90 5.14 4.92 9.33
C THR A 90 5.59 4.10 10.54
N TYR A 91 4.64 3.83 11.44
CA TYR A 91 4.77 2.97 12.58
C TYR A 91 3.50 2.11 12.68
N ALA A 92 3.64 0.79 12.63
CA ALA A 92 2.51 -0.13 12.68
C ALA A 92 1.81 -0.04 14.05
N LYS A 93 0.77 0.79 14.15
CA LYS A 93 -0.11 0.86 15.33
C LYS A 93 -1.56 0.54 14.94
N GLN A 94 -2.10 -0.53 15.50
CA GLN A 94 -3.52 -0.85 15.35
C GLN A 94 -4.38 0.23 16.00
N TRP A 95 -5.54 0.50 15.41
CA TRP A 95 -6.57 1.39 15.96
C TRP A 95 -6.12 2.84 16.22
N ALA A 96 -5.06 3.29 15.55
CA ALA A 96 -4.54 4.64 15.70
C ALA A 96 -4.11 5.20 14.34
N ASP A 97 -4.46 6.48 14.10
CA ASP A 97 -4.07 7.20 12.88
C ASP A 97 -2.75 7.97 13.04
N VAL A 98 -1.96 7.60 14.05
CA VAL A 98 -0.67 8.24 14.34
C VAL A 98 0.32 7.99 13.21
N ASN A 99 1.01 9.05 12.81
CA ASN A 99 2.01 9.03 11.73
C ASN A 99 1.49 8.49 10.38
N ALA A 100 0.20 8.70 10.08
CA ALA A 100 -0.35 8.42 8.77
C ALA A 100 0.21 9.38 7.71
N THR A 101 0.62 8.84 6.55
CA THR A 101 0.95 9.62 5.34
C THR A 101 -0.28 9.77 4.44
N LEU A 102 -0.71 11.01 4.21
CA LEU A 102 -1.89 11.26 3.38
C LEU A 102 -1.63 11.18 1.87
N VAL A 103 -0.36 11.18 1.46
CA VAL A 103 0.09 11.12 0.07
C VAL A 103 0.10 9.67 -0.41
N PRO A 104 -0.69 9.24 -1.41
CA PRO A 104 -0.55 7.95 -2.06
C PRO A 104 0.66 7.91 -3.00
N GLY A 105 1.07 6.70 -3.38
CA GLY A 105 2.11 6.47 -4.39
C GLY A 105 1.58 5.72 -5.60
N MET A 106 2.17 5.99 -6.77
CA MET A 106 1.95 5.21 -7.99
C MET A 106 3.28 4.58 -8.42
N PHE A 107 3.35 3.26 -8.47
CA PHE A 107 4.48 2.54 -9.03
C PHE A 107 4.28 2.36 -10.54
N ASN A 108 5.27 2.79 -11.31
CA ASN A 108 5.31 2.61 -12.74
C ASN A 108 6.28 1.47 -13.10
N PRO A 109 5.80 0.35 -13.70
CA PRO A 109 6.63 -0.83 -13.97
C PRO A 109 7.68 -0.61 -15.06
N ASP A 110 7.48 0.33 -15.98
CA ASP A 110 8.44 0.61 -17.07
C ASP A 110 9.69 1.33 -16.54
N THR A 111 9.50 2.22 -15.56
CA THR A 111 10.58 3.03 -14.98
C THR A 111 11.12 2.47 -13.66
N LEU A 112 10.42 1.50 -13.07
CA LEU A 112 10.66 0.94 -11.73
C LEU A 112 10.78 2.04 -10.67
N ALA A 113 9.91 3.05 -10.75
CA ALA A 113 9.94 4.22 -9.91
C ALA A 113 8.54 4.57 -9.39
N PHE A 114 8.50 5.32 -8.29
CA PHE A 114 7.28 5.79 -7.67
C PHE A 114 7.06 7.28 -7.95
N ALA A 115 5.84 7.64 -8.31
CA ALA A 115 5.35 9.01 -8.29
C ALA A 115 4.47 9.24 -7.05
N SER A 116 4.54 10.42 -6.46
CA SER A 116 3.58 10.84 -5.42
C SER A 116 2.31 11.38 -6.08
N LEU A 117 1.15 11.06 -5.50
CA LEU A 117 -0.14 11.54 -5.97
C LEU A 117 -0.68 12.66 -5.07
N ALA A 118 -1.86 13.18 -5.40
CA ALA A 118 -2.54 14.16 -4.56
C ALA A 118 -2.87 13.59 -3.17
N GLU A 119 -2.76 14.43 -2.14
CA GLU A 119 -3.06 14.05 -0.75
C GLU A 119 -4.54 13.70 -0.58
N MET A 120 -4.82 12.62 0.15
CA MET A 120 -6.16 12.26 0.59
C MET A 120 -6.47 12.95 1.93
N PRO A 121 -7.70 13.40 2.17
CA PRO A 121 -8.02 14.15 3.39
C PRO A 121 -8.16 13.27 4.65
N ILE A 122 -8.27 11.95 4.50
CA ILE A 122 -8.57 11.02 5.58
C ILE A 122 -7.47 9.95 5.68
N PRO A 123 -6.85 9.77 6.86
CA PRO A 123 -5.97 8.64 7.12
C PRO A 123 -6.66 7.29 6.86
N ARG A 124 -5.99 6.40 6.13
CA ARG A 124 -6.45 5.03 5.89
C ARG A 124 -5.41 4.08 6.47
N THR A 125 -5.65 3.58 7.69
CA THR A 125 -4.67 2.81 8.47
C THR A 125 -5.13 1.36 8.66
N TYR A 126 -4.96 0.78 9.85
CA TYR A 126 -5.42 -0.57 10.16
C TYR A 126 -6.93 -0.72 9.89
N HIS A 127 -7.33 -1.85 9.28
CA HIS A 127 -8.69 -2.08 8.74
C HIS A 127 -9.12 -1.15 7.60
N SER A 128 -8.18 -0.58 6.84
CA SER A 128 -8.52 0.07 5.57
C SER A 128 -8.52 -0.93 4.41
N VAL A 129 -9.18 -0.55 3.31
CA VAL A 129 -9.24 -1.32 2.07
C VAL A 129 -9.05 -0.40 0.86
N ALA A 130 -8.54 -0.97 -0.24
CA ALA A 130 -8.62 -0.37 -1.56
C ALA A 130 -9.01 -1.40 -2.63
N VAL A 131 -9.87 -1.01 -3.56
CA VAL A 131 -10.44 -1.91 -4.59
C VAL A 131 -10.52 -1.21 -5.94
N LEU A 132 -10.10 -1.89 -7.02
CA LEU A 132 -10.30 -1.42 -8.38
C LEU A 132 -11.77 -1.56 -8.78
N LEU A 133 -12.36 -0.49 -9.30
CA LEU A 133 -13.69 -0.52 -9.90
C LEU A 133 -13.65 -0.77 -11.41
N SER A 134 -14.81 -1.13 -11.97
CA SER A 134 -15.00 -1.38 -13.40
C SER A 134 -14.80 -0.15 -14.29
N ASP A 135 -14.88 1.07 -13.73
CA ASP A 135 -14.60 2.33 -14.43
C ASP A 135 -13.13 2.76 -14.32
N ALA A 136 -12.26 1.86 -13.88
CA ALA A 136 -10.83 2.07 -13.60
C ALA A 136 -10.52 3.05 -12.46
N THR A 137 -11.51 3.51 -11.70
CA THR A 137 -11.24 4.23 -10.45
C THR A 137 -10.85 3.27 -9.33
N VAL A 138 -10.19 3.79 -8.30
CA VAL A 138 -9.88 3.04 -7.08
C VAL A 138 -10.75 3.55 -5.95
N LEU A 139 -11.55 2.65 -5.39
CA LEU A 139 -12.22 2.86 -4.12
C LEU A 139 -11.21 2.73 -3.00
N THR A 140 -11.18 3.68 -2.09
CA THR A 140 -10.41 3.61 -0.85
C THR A 140 -11.33 3.90 0.32
N GLY A 141 -11.25 3.10 1.38
CA GLY A 141 -12.22 3.19 2.45
C GLY A 141 -11.75 2.62 3.76
N GLU A 142 -12.61 2.79 4.77
CA GLU A 142 -12.46 2.23 6.10
C GLU A 142 -11.17 2.70 6.81
N GLY A 143 -10.75 1.98 7.85
CA GLY A 143 -9.77 2.43 8.86
C GLY A 143 -10.39 2.49 10.26
N GLY A 144 -9.80 1.81 11.23
CA GLY A 144 -10.27 1.80 12.63
C GLY A 144 -10.96 0.49 13.03
N LEU A 145 -12.28 0.49 13.23
CA LEU A 145 -13.06 -0.59 13.86
C LEU A 145 -12.43 -1.09 15.17
N CYS A 146 -12.34 -0.18 16.12
CA CYS A 146 -11.72 -0.42 17.42
C CYS A 146 -12.66 -1.23 18.32
N TRP A 147 -12.10 -2.17 19.08
CA TRP A 147 -12.89 -2.98 20.03
C TRP A 147 -13.39 -2.16 21.23
N GLN A 148 -12.80 -0.99 21.46
CA GLN A 148 -13.25 0.03 22.40
C GLN A 148 -13.65 1.29 21.63
N LYS A 149 -14.44 2.16 22.28
CA LYS A 149 -14.82 3.46 21.71
C LYS A 149 -13.55 4.21 21.28
N CYS A 150 -13.49 4.61 20.01
CA CYS A 150 -12.35 5.36 19.47
C CYS A 150 -12.29 6.71 20.20
N LEU A 151 -11.32 6.90 21.11
CA LEU A 151 -11.12 8.17 21.78
C LEU A 151 -10.28 9.08 20.87
N GLY A 152 -10.95 9.72 19.91
CA GLY A 152 -10.45 10.88 19.17
C GLY A 152 -11.35 12.09 19.44
N PRO A 153 -10.89 13.34 19.16
CA PRO A 153 -11.70 14.55 19.36
C PRO A 153 -12.97 14.61 18.50
N GLU A 154 -13.19 13.66 17.58
CA GLU A 154 -14.32 13.56 16.64
C GLU A 154 -15.36 12.47 17.01
N ASP A 155 -15.62 12.22 18.30
CA ASP A 155 -16.51 11.14 18.77
C ASP A 155 -18.03 11.34 18.50
N VAL A 156 -18.42 11.80 17.29
CA VAL A 156 -19.80 11.85 16.77
C VAL A 156 -19.84 11.64 15.23
N THR A 157 -20.19 10.42 14.78
CA THR A 157 -20.99 10.11 13.55
C THR A 157 -20.42 10.10 12.13
N ARG A 158 -19.11 10.18 11.85
CA ARG A 158 -18.62 9.89 10.48
C ARG A 158 -17.71 8.66 10.46
N GLN A 159 -18.26 7.51 10.08
CA GLN A 159 -17.44 6.64 9.22
C GLN A 159 -17.11 7.49 7.99
N PRO A 160 -15.82 7.74 7.69
CA PRO A 160 -15.50 8.57 6.56
C PRO A 160 -16.03 7.86 5.31
N PRO A 161 -16.77 8.56 4.43
CA PRO A 161 -17.25 7.99 3.20
C PRO A 161 -16.07 7.43 2.39
N ALA A 162 -16.40 6.48 1.54
CA ALA A 162 -15.46 5.91 0.59
C ALA A 162 -14.92 7.04 -0.31
N ALA A 163 -13.61 7.09 -0.53
CA ALA A 163 -12.97 8.08 -1.39
C ALA A 163 -12.54 7.41 -2.70
N TRP A 164 -12.75 8.11 -3.81
CA TRP A 164 -12.45 7.61 -5.16
C TRP A 164 -11.21 8.29 -5.72
N ILE A 165 -10.34 7.51 -6.34
CA ILE A 165 -9.19 8.03 -7.09
C ILE A 165 -9.39 7.66 -8.55
N THR A 166 -9.45 8.66 -9.41
CA THR A 166 -9.51 8.47 -10.86
C THR A 166 -8.11 8.26 -11.43
N THR A 167 -8.00 7.53 -12.54
CA THR A 167 -6.73 7.28 -13.26
C THR A 167 -6.01 8.55 -13.71
N ASN A 168 -6.68 9.72 -13.66
CA ASN A 168 -6.08 11.04 -13.88
C ASN A 168 -5.58 11.71 -12.58
N ASN A 169 -5.17 10.93 -11.57
CA ASN A 169 -4.63 11.41 -10.28
C ASN A 169 -5.55 12.35 -9.48
N THR A 170 -6.84 12.39 -9.79
CA THR A 170 -7.81 13.24 -9.08
C THR A 170 -8.51 12.43 -8.01
N VAL A 171 -8.34 12.86 -6.75
CA VAL A 171 -9.04 12.31 -5.57
C VAL A 171 -10.36 13.07 -5.43
N ASN A 172 -11.50 12.39 -5.55
CA ASN A 172 -12.82 12.97 -5.31
C ASN A 172 -13.39 12.40 -4.01
N CYS A 173 -13.77 13.28 -3.09
CA CYS A 173 -14.45 12.93 -1.84
C CYS A 173 -15.92 13.33 -1.95
N GLU A 174 -16.84 12.40 -1.70
CA GLU A 174 -18.26 12.71 -1.50
C GLU A 174 -18.48 13.08 -0.01
N PHE A 175 -19.30 14.11 0.25
CA PHE A 175 -19.55 14.66 1.60
C PHE A 175 -20.92 14.28 2.16
#